data_AF-A0A5C7RHG7-F1
#
_entry.id   AF-A0A5C7RHG7-F1
#
_cell.length_a   1.000
_cell.length_b   1.000
_cell.length_c   1.000
_cell.angle_alpha   90.00
_cell.angle_beta   90.00
_cell.angle_gamma   90.00
#
_symmetry.space_group_name_H-M   'P 1'
#
loop_
_entity.id
_entity.type
_entity.pdbx_description
1 polymer ?
#
loop_
_entity_poly.entity_id
_entity_poly.type
_entity_poly.pdbx_seq_one_letter_code
_entity_poly.pdbx_strand_id
1 'polypeptide(L)'
;MKKFVLVAALAAATYLVPMSQAEALRPPPPEIKYNLSGTWAGGQATIRQYYDNLTIQIGRRGPFLGWFTGPDSIAVNFTDDPGCCTAKITGNGEVLRWSNNSKWLKE
;
A
#
# COMPACT_ATOMS: atom_id res chain seq x y z
N MET A 1 38.23 7.33 -50.51
CA MET A 1 38.05 6.31 -49.46
C MET A 1 36.85 6.71 -48.62
N LYS A 2 35.70 6.02 -48.79
CA LYS A 2 34.44 6.32 -48.09
C LYS A 2 34.40 5.52 -46.78
N LYS A 3 34.26 6.20 -45.64
CA LYS A 3 34.11 5.57 -44.32
C LYS A 3 32.63 5.33 -44.02
N PHE A 4 32.33 4.11 -43.57
CA PHE A 4 31.03 3.59 -43.19
C PHE A 4 30.51 4.22 -41.89
N VAL A 5 29.19 4.38 -41.79
CA VAL A 5 28.49 4.36 -40.50
C VAL A 5 27.34 3.38 -40.62
N LEU A 6 27.52 2.18 -40.03
CA LEU A 6 26.46 1.22 -39.81
C LEU A 6 25.65 1.70 -38.60
N VAL A 7 24.34 1.88 -38.76
CA VAL A 7 23.43 2.12 -37.64
C VAL A 7 23.15 0.77 -36.98
N ALA A 8 23.64 0.58 -35.77
CA ALA A 8 23.28 -0.57 -34.94
C ALA A 8 21.87 -0.36 -34.36
N ALA A 9 20.91 -1.17 -34.79
CA ALA A 9 19.62 -1.27 -34.13
C ALA A 9 19.79 -2.11 -32.86
N LEU A 10 19.66 -1.50 -31.68
CA LEU A 10 19.49 -2.24 -30.43
C LEU A 10 18.06 -2.79 -30.38
N ALA A 11 17.91 -4.10 -30.58
CA ALA A 11 16.70 -4.81 -30.18
C ALA A 11 16.72 -4.97 -28.65
N ALA A 12 15.85 -4.24 -27.95
CA ALA A 12 15.60 -4.47 -26.54
C ALA A 12 14.83 -5.80 -26.39
N ALA A 13 15.52 -6.86 -26.01
CA ALA A 13 14.89 -8.11 -25.63
C ALA A 13 14.19 -7.91 -24.28
N THR A 14 12.87 -7.74 -24.31
CA THR A 14 12.03 -7.88 -23.11
C THR A 14 12.01 -9.36 -22.73
N TYR A 15 12.64 -9.69 -21.61
CA TYR A 15 12.53 -11.00 -20.99
C TYR A 15 11.09 -11.18 -20.49
N LEU A 16 10.22 -11.73 -21.34
CA LEU A 16 8.93 -12.26 -20.91
C LEU A 16 9.21 -13.57 -20.17
N VAL A 17 9.31 -13.49 -18.84
CA VAL A 17 9.26 -14.70 -18.01
C VAL A 17 7.86 -15.31 -18.19
N PRO A 18 7.73 -16.56 -18.65
CA PRO A 18 6.42 -17.18 -18.78
C PRO A 18 5.81 -17.35 -17.39
N MET A 19 4.74 -16.59 -17.09
CA MET A 19 3.96 -16.77 -15.86
C MET A 19 3.38 -18.18 -15.82
N SER A 20 3.49 -18.85 -14.66
CA SER A 20 2.85 -20.13 -14.44
C SER A 20 1.32 -20.00 -14.46
N GLN A 21 0.61 -21.03 -14.90
CA GLN A 21 -0.87 -21.08 -14.87
C GLN A 21 -1.43 -20.86 -13.45
N ALA A 22 -0.65 -21.20 -12.42
CA ALA A 22 -0.98 -20.95 -11.01
C ALA A 22 -0.83 -19.48 -10.58
N GLU A 23 -0.04 -18.67 -11.29
CA GLU A 23 0.06 -17.22 -11.07
C GLU A 23 -1.02 -16.46 -11.84
N ALA A 24 -1.39 -16.94 -13.03
CA ALA A 24 -2.47 -16.36 -13.84
C ALA A 24 -3.86 -16.50 -13.19
N LEU A 25 -4.04 -17.47 -12.29
CA LEU A 25 -5.27 -17.67 -11.51
C LEU A 25 -5.25 -16.91 -10.17
N ARG A 26 -4.15 -16.25 -9.81
CA ARG A 26 -4.12 -15.43 -8.59
C ARG A 26 -5.01 -14.21 -8.82
N PRO A 27 -5.90 -13.86 -7.88
CA PRO A 27 -6.57 -12.58 -7.96
C PRO A 27 -5.52 -11.48 -8.08
N PRO A 28 -5.75 -10.45 -8.92
CA PRO A 28 -4.83 -9.34 -9.02
C PRO A 28 -4.59 -8.75 -7.62
N PRO A 29 -3.36 -8.29 -7.31
CA PRO A 29 -3.11 -7.59 -6.06
C PRO A 29 -4.15 -6.49 -5.87
N PRO A 30 -4.62 -6.24 -4.64
CA PRO A 30 -5.59 -5.18 -4.39
C PRO A 30 -5.06 -3.86 -4.95
N GLU A 31 -5.88 -3.20 -5.75
CA GLU A 31 -5.53 -1.90 -6.30
C GLU A 31 -5.45 -0.89 -5.15
N ILE A 32 -4.25 -0.40 -4.89
CA ILE A 32 -4.00 0.58 -3.83
C ILE A 32 -4.32 1.95 -4.39
N LYS A 33 -5.50 2.46 -4.04
CA LYS A 33 -6.00 3.73 -4.55
C LYS A 33 -5.46 4.96 -3.82
N TYR A 34 -5.03 4.78 -2.56
CA TYR A 34 -4.71 5.89 -1.67
C TYR A 34 -3.31 5.76 -1.07
N ASN A 35 -2.63 6.90 -0.97
CA ASN A 35 -1.42 7.02 -0.17
C ASN A 35 -1.81 7.48 1.25
N LEU A 36 -1.70 6.56 2.21
CA LEU A 36 -2.02 6.77 3.62
C LEU A 36 -0.82 7.29 4.42
N SER A 37 0.35 7.43 3.82
CA SER A 37 1.52 7.98 4.53
C SER A 37 1.23 9.37 5.09
N GLY A 38 1.60 9.60 6.33
CA GLY A 38 1.46 10.92 6.97
C GLY A 38 1.10 10.84 8.45
N THR A 39 0.74 12.01 8.98
CA THR A 39 0.24 12.17 10.35
C THR A 39 -1.27 12.10 10.37
N TRP A 40 -1.81 11.46 11.39
CA TRP A 40 -3.22 11.15 11.54
C TRP A 40 -3.69 11.36 12.97
N ALA A 41 -4.99 11.49 13.13
CA ALA A 41 -5.66 11.52 14.44
C ALA A 41 -5.20 12.68 15.34
N GLY A 42 -5.03 13.88 14.78
CA GLY A 42 -4.64 15.08 15.54
C GLY A 42 -3.23 14.96 16.14
N GLY A 43 -2.30 14.40 15.38
CA GLY A 43 -0.88 14.32 15.71
C GLY A 43 -0.50 13.04 16.44
N GLN A 44 -1.48 12.22 16.80
CA GLN A 44 -1.27 11.07 17.68
C GLN A 44 -0.77 9.84 16.94
N ALA A 45 -1.06 9.72 15.64
CA ALA A 45 -0.68 8.57 14.83
C ALA A 45 0.18 8.98 13.63
N THR A 46 1.13 8.14 13.26
CA THR A 46 1.90 8.27 12.01
C THR A 46 1.81 6.96 11.25
N ILE A 47 1.42 7.03 9.98
CA ILE A 47 1.39 5.90 9.07
C ILE A 47 2.56 6.02 8.10
N ARG A 48 3.34 4.93 7.98
CA ARG A 48 4.32 4.74 6.91
C ARG A 48 3.82 3.65 5.99
N GLN A 49 3.67 3.96 4.70
CA GLN A 49 3.20 3.00 3.71
C GLN A 49 4.36 2.56 2.81
N TYR A 50 4.45 1.25 2.57
CA TYR A 50 5.34 0.64 1.59
C TYR A 50 4.54 -0.36 0.77
N TYR A 51 4.18 0.01 -0.46
CA TYR A 51 3.19 -0.69 -1.28
C TYR A 51 1.88 -0.91 -0.51
N ASP A 52 1.47 -2.17 -0.32
CA ASP A 52 0.28 -2.63 0.39
C ASP A 52 0.49 -2.79 1.90
N ASN A 53 1.72 -2.65 2.37
CA ASN A 53 2.08 -2.77 3.77
C ASN A 53 2.09 -1.41 4.48
N LEU A 54 1.65 -1.41 5.72
CA LEU A 54 1.55 -0.24 6.57
C LEU A 54 2.28 -0.49 7.89
N THR A 55 2.99 0.53 8.36
CA THR A 55 3.49 0.60 9.73
C THR A 55 2.81 1.78 10.41
N ILE A 56 2.09 1.52 11.49
CA ILE A 56 1.35 2.52 12.25
C ILE A 56 2.04 2.72 13.61
N GLN A 57 2.47 3.95 13.88
CA GLN A 57 2.99 4.38 15.18
C GLN A 57 1.93 5.25 15.88
N ILE A 58 1.61 5.01 17.15
CA ILE A 58 0.66 5.83 17.92
C ILE A 58 1.35 6.34 19.20
N GLY A 59 1.96 7.53 19.14
CA GLY A 59 2.80 8.02 20.24
C GLY A 59 3.87 7.00 20.63
N ARG A 60 3.85 6.51 21.88
CA ARG A 60 4.74 5.42 22.37
C ARG A 60 4.17 4.01 22.15
N ARG A 61 2.93 3.87 21.69
CA ARG A 61 2.29 2.60 21.34
C ARG A 61 2.65 2.20 19.90
N GLY A 62 2.84 0.90 19.68
CA GLY A 62 3.33 0.36 18.41
C GLY A 62 4.86 0.33 18.33
N PRO A 63 5.45 0.06 17.15
CA PRO A 63 4.79 0.02 15.84
C PRO A 63 3.85 -1.17 15.66
N PHE A 64 2.74 -0.94 14.96
CA PHE A 64 1.81 -1.98 14.53
C PHE A 64 1.90 -2.20 13.02
N LEU A 65 1.71 -3.44 12.60
CA LEU A 65 1.68 -3.81 11.19
C LEU A 65 0.23 -3.74 10.69
N GLY A 66 0.07 -3.17 9.50
CA GLY A 66 -1.20 -3.14 8.79
C GLY A 66 -1.03 -3.44 7.30
N TRP A 67 -2.14 -3.67 6.63
CA TRP A 67 -2.17 -3.98 5.21
C TRP A 67 -3.49 -3.55 4.59
N PHE A 68 -3.48 -3.30 3.27
CA PHE A 68 -4.72 -3.12 2.52
C PHE A 68 -5.47 -4.44 2.40
N THR A 69 -6.76 -4.42 2.72
CA THR A 69 -7.68 -5.56 2.53
C THR A 69 -8.57 -5.39 1.29
N GLY A 70 -8.45 -4.25 0.61
CA GLY A 70 -9.17 -3.88 -0.60
C GLY A 70 -8.94 -2.41 -0.95
N PRO A 71 -9.52 -1.90 -2.06
CA PRO A 71 -9.22 -0.56 -2.58
C PRO A 71 -9.47 0.58 -1.58
N ASP A 72 -10.54 0.45 -0.79
CA ASP A 72 -10.96 1.46 0.19
C ASP A 72 -10.96 0.89 1.63
N SER A 73 -10.09 -0.07 1.94
CA SER A 73 -10.04 -0.69 3.28
C SER A 73 -8.67 -1.22 3.68
N ILE A 74 -8.39 -1.12 4.98
CA ILE A 74 -7.17 -1.64 5.62
C ILE A 74 -7.52 -2.49 6.84
N ALA A 75 -6.59 -3.34 7.24
CA ALA A 75 -6.56 -3.99 8.55
C ALA A 75 -5.26 -3.64 9.25
N VAL A 76 -5.30 -3.59 10.58
CA VAL A 76 -4.12 -3.40 11.43
C VAL A 76 -4.13 -4.42 12.54
N ASN A 77 -2.96 -5.02 12.79
CA ASN A 77 -2.73 -5.91 13.92
C ASN A 77 -2.31 -5.11 15.15
N PHE A 78 -3.31 -4.64 15.91
CA PHE A 78 -3.09 -4.04 17.23
C PHE A 78 -2.85 -5.15 18.26
N THR A 79 -1.59 -5.50 18.51
CA THR A 79 -1.23 -6.59 19.43
C THR A 79 -1.66 -6.33 20.88
N ASP A 80 -1.93 -5.08 21.24
CA ASP A 80 -2.43 -4.66 22.53
C ASP A 80 -3.97 -4.52 22.61
N ASP A 81 -4.69 -4.70 21.49
CA ASP A 81 -6.15 -4.65 21.40
C ASP A 81 -6.70 -5.70 20.40
N PRO A 82 -6.58 -7.01 20.72
CA PRO A 82 -6.95 -8.08 19.80
C PRO A 82 -8.45 -8.12 19.52
N GLY A 83 -8.82 -8.05 18.23
CA GLY A 83 -10.22 -7.99 17.76
C GLY A 83 -10.61 -6.64 17.16
N CYS A 84 -9.76 -5.63 17.37
CA CYS A 84 -9.73 -4.38 16.63
C CYS A 84 -8.47 -4.40 15.73
N CYS A 85 -8.43 -3.92 14.49
CA CYS A 85 -9.37 -3.05 13.82
C CYS A 85 -9.21 -3.17 12.29
N THR A 86 -10.33 -3.16 11.58
CA THR A 86 -10.34 -2.77 10.17
C THR A 86 -10.71 -1.30 10.07
N ALA A 87 -10.24 -0.62 9.01
CA ALA A 87 -10.66 0.74 8.71
C ALA A 87 -11.19 0.81 7.28
N LYS A 88 -12.25 1.61 7.09
CA LYS A 88 -12.69 2.07 5.78
C LYS A 88 -12.01 3.39 5.46
N ILE A 89 -11.46 3.47 4.25
CA ILE A 89 -10.87 4.69 3.72
C ILE A 89 -11.99 5.48 3.05
N THR A 90 -12.18 6.72 3.46
CA THR A 90 -13.22 7.61 2.94
C THR A 90 -12.65 9.00 2.70
N GLY A 91 -13.44 9.91 2.11
CA GLY A 91 -12.98 11.28 1.87
C GLY A 91 -11.75 11.36 0.97
N ASN A 92 -11.70 10.52 -0.07
CA ASN A 92 -10.57 10.46 -1.02
C ASN A 92 -9.19 10.14 -0.40
N GLY A 93 -9.15 9.33 0.66
CA GLY A 93 -7.88 8.96 1.30
C GLY A 93 -7.51 9.82 2.50
N GLU A 94 -8.39 10.75 2.91
CA GLU A 94 -8.14 11.71 3.99
C GLU A 94 -8.83 11.33 5.32
N VAL A 95 -9.65 10.27 5.31
CA VAL A 95 -10.40 9.83 6.50
C VAL A 95 -10.35 8.32 6.65
N LEU A 96 -9.89 7.83 7.81
CA LEU A 96 -10.01 6.43 8.21
C LEU A 96 -11.15 6.29 9.23
N ARG A 97 -12.15 5.47 8.89
CA ARG A 97 -13.24 5.10 9.81
C ARG A 97 -13.00 3.70 10.34
N TRP A 98 -12.65 3.60 11.60
CA TRP A 98 -12.28 2.34 12.25
C TRP A 98 -13.50 1.56 12.73
N SER A 99 -13.36 0.24 12.81
CA SER A 99 -14.40 -0.68 13.29
C SER A 99 -14.83 -0.43 14.74
N ASN A 100 -14.03 0.26 15.56
CA ASN A 100 -14.37 0.69 16.91
C ASN A 100 -15.11 2.04 16.97
N ASN A 101 -15.64 2.52 15.84
CA ASN A 101 -16.30 3.82 15.67
C ASN A 101 -15.39 5.06 15.79
N SER A 102 -14.08 4.89 16.01
CA SER A 102 -13.15 6.02 15.95
C SER A 102 -12.94 6.49 14.51
N LYS A 103 -12.56 7.76 14.38
CA LYS A 103 -12.29 8.40 13.09
C LYS A 103 -10.92 9.06 13.16
N TRP A 104 -10.05 8.73 12.23
CA TRP A 104 -8.78 9.44 12.05
C TRP A 104 -8.88 10.33 10.82
N LEU A 105 -8.48 11.58 11.00
CA LEU A 105 -8.30 12.55 9.92
C LEU A 105 -6.83 12.63 9.59
N LYS A 106 -6.53 12.74 8.30
CA LYS A 106 -5.20 13.09 7.82
C LYS A 106 -4.95 14.58 8.05
N GLU A 107 -3.69 14.92 8.26
CA GLU A 107 -3.21 16.30 8.43
C GLU A 107 -2.56 16.86 7.17
#